data_AF-A0A543C0J9-F1
#
_entry.id   AF-A0A543C0J9-F1
#
_cell.length_a   1.000
_cell.length_b   1.000
_cell.length_c   1.000
_cell.angle_alpha   90.00
_cell.angle_beta   90.00
_cell.angle_gamma   90.00
#
_symmetry.space_group_name_H-M   'P 1'
#
loop_
_entity.id
_entity.type
_entity.pdbx_description
1 polymer ?
#
loop_
_entity_poly.entity_id
_entity_poly.type
_entity_poly.pdbx_seq_one_letter_code
_entity_poly.pdbx_strand_id
1 'polypeptide(L)' 'MVERLVEGVSHVRWDELPGLYAEDAVVMHPLDRAGPLTGREALRRHFAAAAGRLPSLVAAEVRTGPASG' A
#
# COMPACT_ATOMS: atom_id res chain seq x y z
N MET A 1 7.47 8.56 3.39
CA MET A 1 6.94 7.20 3.15
C MET A 1 5.48 7.25 2.68
N VAL A 2 4.57 7.83 3.48
CA VAL A 2 3.12 7.93 3.14
C VAL A 2 2.86 8.66 1.82
N GLU A 3 3.51 9.80 1.58
CA GLU A 3 3.36 10.56 0.32
C GLU A 3 3.74 9.71 -0.91
N ARG A 4 4.86 8.99 -0.85
CA ARG A 4 5.30 8.08 -1.92
C ARG A 4 4.32 6.93 -2.17
N LEU A 5 3.71 6.41 -1.11
CA LEU A 5 2.68 5.37 -1.24
C LEU A 5 1.44 5.93 -1.94
N VAL A 6 0.95 7.10 -1.52
CA VAL A 6 -0.20 7.76 -2.12
C VAL A 6 0.07 8.11 -3.58
N GLU A 7 1.25 8.65 -3.90
CA GLU A 7 1.67 8.94 -5.27
C GLU A 7 1.68 7.68 -6.14
N GLY A 8 2.27 6.58 -5.65
CA GLY A 8 2.34 5.34 -6.41
C GLY A 8 0.97 4.68 -6.64
N VAL A 9 0.06 4.74 -5.67
CA VAL A 9 -1.34 4.32 -5.86
C VAL A 9 -2.04 5.19 -6.90
N SER A 10 -1.86 6.51 -6.82
CA SER A 10 -2.52 7.48 -7.71
C SER A 10 -2.05 7.33 -9.16
N HIS A 11 -0.77 7.02 -9.36
CA HIS A 11 -0.14 6.81 -10.67
C HIS A 11 -0.07 5.33 -11.10
N VAL A 12 -0.74 4.42 -10.39
CA VAL A 12 -0.87 3.01 -10.80
C VAL A 12 0.50 2.28 -10.87
N ARG A 13 1.48 2.72 -10.06
CA ARG A 13 2.84 2.15 -9.97
C ARG A 13 2.91 0.91 -9.05
N TRP A 14 2.02 -0.05 -9.29
CA TRP A 14 1.77 -1.18 -8.37
C TRP A 14 3.01 -2.04 -8.08
N ASP A 15 3.94 -2.14 -9.02
CA ASP A 15 5.18 -2.91 -8.92
C ASP A 15 6.23 -2.25 -8.02
N GLU A 16 6.20 -0.93 -7.87
CA GLU A 16 7.12 -0.17 -7.03
C GLU A 16 6.71 -0.15 -5.55
N LEU A 17 5.40 -0.22 -5.28
CA LEU A 17 4.83 -0.06 -3.94
C LEU A 17 5.33 -1.07 -2.88
N PRO A 18 5.56 -2.36 -3.19
CA PRO A 18 6.10 -3.30 -2.21
C PRO A 18 7.46 -2.86 -1.64
N GLY A 19 8.28 -2.16 -2.44
CA GLY A 19 9.60 -1.66 -2.01
C GLY A 19 9.53 -0.56 -0.96
N LEU A 20 8.34 0.03 -0.70
CA LEU A 20 8.14 1.00 0.36
C LEU A 20 8.03 0.35 1.74
N TYR A 21 7.76 -0.95 1.83
CA TYR A 21 7.51 -1.65 3.09
C TYR A 21 8.77 -2.37 3.61
N ALA A 22 8.90 -2.46 4.93
CA ALA A 22 9.88 -3.34 5.57
C ALA A 22 9.62 -4.81 5.19
N GLU A 23 10.66 -5.65 5.23
CA GLU A 23 10.54 -7.07 4.87
C GLU A 23 9.49 -7.81 5.72
N ASP A 24 9.35 -7.41 6.98
CA ASP A 24 8.46 -7.98 7.99
C ASP A 24 7.19 -7.13 8.24
N ALA A 25 6.89 -6.17 7.36
CA ALA A 25 5.73 -5.28 7.52
C ALA A 25 4.42 -6.07 7.64
N VAL A 26 3.53 -5.60 8.51
CA VAL A 26 2.18 -6.14 8.68
C VAL A 26 1.17 -5.07 8.28
N VAL A 27 0.30 -5.38 7.30
CA VAL A 27 -0.75 -4.46 6.83
C VAL A 27 -2.12 -5.05 7.14
N MET A 28 -2.96 -4.26 7.81
CA MET A 28 -4.36 -4.58 8.05
C MET A 28 -5.26 -3.68 7.22
N HIS A 29 -6.13 -4.28 6.41
CA HIS A 29 -7.16 -3.53 5.70
C HIS A 29 -8.41 -3.44 6.57
N PRO A 30 -8.95 -2.23 6.83
CA PRO A 30 -10.08 -2.05 7.74
C PRO A 30 -11.35 -2.83 7.38
N LEU A 31 -11.51 -3.21 6.10
CA LEU A 31 -12.71 -3.88 5.57
C LEU A 31 -12.43 -5.30 5.07
N ASP A 32 -11.21 -5.83 5.24
CA ASP A 32 -10.85 -7.16 4.76
C ASP A 32 -11.16 -8.23 5.80
N ARG A 33 -11.75 -9.34 5.35
CA ARG A 33 -12.02 -10.54 6.17
C ARG A 33 -10.89 -11.57 6.09
N ALA A 34 -9.96 -11.42 5.14
CA ALA A 34 -8.86 -12.36 4.91
C ALA A 34 -7.73 -12.27 5.94
N GLY A 35 -7.77 -11.29 6.85
CA GLY A 35 -6.76 -11.08 7.89
C GLY A 35 -5.57 -10.24 7.41
N PRO A 36 -4.52 -10.10 8.23
CA PRO A 36 -3.38 -9.24 7.92
C PRO A 36 -2.52 -9.80 6.77
N LEU A 37 -1.94 -8.90 5.99
CA LEU A 37 -0.87 -9.22 5.05
C LEU A 37 0.47 -9.12 5.78
N THR A 38 1.21 -10.23 5.84
CA THR A 38 2.49 -10.29 6.55
C THR A 38 3.65 -10.45 5.58
N GLY A 39 4.56 -9.48 5.64
CA GLY A 39 5.81 -9.42 4.90
C GLY A 39 5.68 -8.89 3.48
N ARG A 40 6.82 -8.44 2.93
CA ARG A 40 6.88 -7.78 1.62
C ARG A 40 6.36 -8.64 0.47
N GLU A 41 6.59 -9.95 0.50
CA GLU A 41 6.12 -10.86 -0.55
C GLU A 41 4.58 -10.99 -0.57
N ALA A 42 3.92 -10.97 0.59
CA ALA A 42 2.46 -10.95 0.64
C ALA A 42 1.91 -9.65 0.03
N LEU A 43 2.55 -8.51 0.33
CA LEU A 43 2.21 -7.21 -0.25
C LEU A 43 2.45 -7.18 -1.76
N ARG A 44 3.54 -7.78 -2.25
CA ARG A 44 3.81 -7.90 -3.69
C ARG A 44 2.68 -8.63 -4.42
N ARG A 45 2.21 -9.76 -3.88
CA ARG A 45 1.07 -10.49 -4.45
C ARG A 45 -0.22 -9.66 -4.41
N HIS A 46 -0.45 -8.93 -3.32
CA HIS A 46 -1.61 -8.06 -3.18
C HIS A 46 -1.62 -6.93 -4.23
N PHE A 47 -0.52 -6.19 -4.37
CA PHE A 47 -0.43 -5.12 -5.36
C PHE A 47 -0.47 -5.65 -6.80
N ALA A 48 0.16 -6.79 -7.10
CA ALA A 48 0.05 -7.44 -8.40
C ALA A 48 -1.40 -7.83 -8.74
N ALA A 49 -2.21 -8.22 -7.74
CA ALA A 49 -3.62 -8.50 -7.93
C ALA A 49 -4.46 -7.23 -8.18
N ALA A 50 -4.00 -6.06 -7.75
CA ALA A 50 -4.65 -4.78 -8.03
C ALA A 50 -4.34 -4.27 -9.46
N ALA A 51 -3.19 -4.64 -10.02
CA ALA A 51 -2.76 -4.24 -11.34
C ALA A 51 -3.79 -4.64 -12.41
N GLY A 52 -4.28 -3.66 -13.17
CA GLY A 52 -5.29 -3.86 -14.21
C GLY A 52 -6.73 -4.04 -13.70
N ARG A 53 -6.97 -3.97 -12.39
CA ARG A 53 -8.33 -4.07 -11.80
C ARG A 53 -8.85 -2.76 -11.22
N LEU A 54 -7.96 -1.88 -10.73
CA LEU A 54 -8.34 -0.61 -10.14
C LEU A 54 -8.00 0.56 -11.06
N PRO A 55 -8.88 1.57 -11.19
CA PRO A 55 -8.56 2.81 -11.89
C PRO A 55 -7.55 3.65 -11.09
N SER A 56 -6.97 4.66 -11.74
CA SER A 56 -6.22 5.70 -11.03
C SER A 56 -7.14 6.41 -10.02
N LEU A 57 -6.61 6.69 -8.83
CA LEU A 57 -7.31 7.40 -7.77
C LEU A 57 -6.64 8.75 -7.51
N VAL A 58 -7.40 9.69 -6.95
CA VAL A 58 -6.86 10.94 -6.42
C VAL A 58 -7.13 10.96 -4.93
N ALA A 59 -6.07 11.12 -4.14
CA ALA A 59 -6.23 11.34 -2.71
C ALA A 59 -6.85 12.73 -2.48
N ALA A 60 -8.03 12.77 -1.88
CA ALA A 60 -8.68 14.02 -1.51
C ALA A 60 -7.94 14.72 -0.35
N GLU A 61 -7.40 13.93 0.59
CA GLU A 61 -6.66 14.44 1.73
C GLU A 61 -5.67 13.38 2.25
N VAL A 62 -4.49 13.83 2.69
CA VAL A 62 -3.48 12.98 3.35
C VAL A 62 -3.15 13.59 4.70
N ARG A 63 -3.31 12.82 5.77
CA ARG A 63 -2.90 13.19 7.14
C ARG A 63 -1.91 12.16 7.67
N THR A 64 -0.78 12.63 8.17
CA THR A 64 0.21 11.78 8.86
C THR A 64 0.27 12.15 10.33
N GLY A 65 0.26 11.15 11.21
CA GLY A 65 0.55 11.38 12.63
C GLY A 65 2.00 11.79 12.87
N PRO A 66 2.33 12.28 14.09
CA PRO A 66 3.72 12.52 14.45
C PRO A 66 4.51 11.22 14.34
N ALA A 67 5.74 11.31 13.81
CA ALA A 67 6.64 10.16 13.78
C ALA A 67 6.88 9.69 15.22
N SER A 68 6.45 8.47 15.53
CA SER A 68 6.87 7.81 16.78
C SER A 68 8.35 7.48 16.62
N GLY A 69 9.18 8.23 17.35
CA GLY A 69 10.63 7.99 17.44
C GLY A 69 10.96 6.74 18.23
#